data_AF-A0A969KMC4-F1
#
_entry.id   AF-A0A969KMC4-F1
#
_cell.length_a   1.000
_cell.length_b   1.000
_cell.length_c   1.000
_cell.angle_alpha   90.00
_cell.angle_beta   90.00
_cell.angle_gamma   90.00
#
_symmetry.space_group_name_H-M   'P 1'
#
loop_
_entity.id
_entity.type
_entity.pdbx_description
1 polymer ?
#
loop_
_entity_poly.entity_id
_entity_poly.type
_entity_poly.pdbx_seq_one_letter_code
_entity_poly.pdbx_strand_id
1 'polypeptide(L)'
;MNHNRARYVWDYNITQEQFDEMLAGRFEDGHLNRDWAAIRVIEWAKYEDMIRILGFPNLVHNWPRWRMRIRSEEQRRSLDFLVDWLPKYHPELLDGAAME
;
A
#
# COMPACT_ATOMS: atom_id res chain seq x y z
N MET A 1 -28.85 1.95 4.52
CA MET A 1 -27.44 2.03 4.98
C MET A 1 -26.57 1.94 3.74
N ASN A 2 -26.01 3.05 3.29
CA ASN A 2 -25.02 3.03 2.20
C ASN A 2 -23.77 2.36 2.76
N HIS A 3 -23.51 1.11 2.35
CA HIS A 3 -22.24 0.48 2.62
C HIS A 3 -21.20 1.29 1.85
N ASN A 4 -20.48 2.16 2.56
CA ASN A 4 -19.42 2.97 1.97
C ASN A 4 -18.29 2.02 1.58
N ARG A 5 -18.31 1.55 0.33
CA ARG A 5 -17.26 0.69 -0.23
C ARG A 5 -15.91 1.37 -0.03
N ALA A 6 -14.90 0.59 0.30
CA ALA A 6 -13.56 1.13 0.47
C ALA A 6 -13.07 1.84 -0.82
N ARG A 7 -12.37 2.96 -0.67
CA ARG A 7 -12.01 3.86 -1.78
C ARG A 7 -11.25 3.18 -2.92
N TYR A 8 -10.44 2.18 -2.61
CA TYR A 8 -9.57 1.47 -3.56
C TYR A 8 -10.04 0.04 -3.85
N VAL A 9 -11.27 -0.29 -3.44
CA VAL A 9 -11.87 -1.62 -3.59
C VAL A 9 -13.33 -1.48 -4.02
N TRP A 10 -13.57 -1.64 -5.31
CA TRP A 10 -14.93 -1.61 -5.88
C TRP A 10 -15.49 -3.01 -6.18
N ASP A 11 -14.62 -4.01 -6.27
CA ASP A 11 -14.89 -5.38 -6.69
C ASP A 11 -15.21 -6.33 -5.54
N TYR A 12 -15.12 -5.87 -4.29
CA TYR A 12 -15.44 -6.64 -3.09
C TYR A 12 -16.46 -5.92 -2.22
N ASN A 13 -17.20 -6.69 -1.43
CA ASN A 13 -18.09 -6.16 -0.40
C ASN A 13 -17.31 -5.88 0.89
N ILE A 14 -16.37 -4.95 0.83
CA ILE A 14 -15.51 -4.53 1.94
C ILE A 14 -15.80 -3.07 2.27
N THR A 15 -16.08 -2.79 3.55
CA THR A 15 -16.27 -1.42 4.04
C THR A 15 -14.92 -0.71 4.15
N GLN A 16 -14.92 0.62 4.14
CA GLN A 16 -13.69 1.38 4.39
C GLN A 16 -13.01 0.98 5.72
N GLU A 17 -13.79 0.78 6.78
CA GLU A 17 -13.28 0.35 8.09
C GLU A 17 -12.57 -1.00 8.02
N GLN A 18 -13.18 -2.00 7.38
CA GLN A 18 -12.53 -3.31 7.20
C GLN A 18 -11.24 -3.18 6.40
N PHE A 19 -11.21 -2.35 5.37
CA PHE A 19 -10.00 -2.13 4.56
C PHE A 19 -8.89 -1.44 5.37
N ASP A 20 -9.23 -0.47 6.22
CA ASP A 20 -8.29 0.19 7.11
C ASP A 20 -7.73 -0.78 8.15
N GLU A 21 -8.57 -1.68 8.69
CA GLU A 21 -8.13 -2.77 9.58
C GLU A 21 -7.23 -3.79 8.86
N MET A 22 -7.47 -4.09 7.57
CA MET A 22 -6.55 -4.90 6.76
C MET A 22 -5.20 -4.23 6.60
N LEU A 23 -5.17 -2.93 6.28
CA LEU A 23 -3.92 -2.15 6.15
C LEU A 23 -3.13 -2.13 7.46
N ALA A 24 -3.83 -2.08 8.59
CA ALA A 24 -3.25 -2.19 9.91
C ALA A 24 -2.80 -3.62 10.30
N GLY A 25 -3.15 -4.63 9.51
CA GLY A 25 -2.87 -6.03 9.82
C GLY A 25 -3.69 -6.60 10.98
N ARG A 26 -4.83 -5.96 11.30
CA ARG A 26 -5.73 -6.37 12.39
C ARG A 26 -6.95 -7.16 11.89
N PHE A 27 -7.19 -7.16 10.59
CA PHE A 27 -8.27 -7.90 9.94
C PHE A 27 -7.76 -8.66 8.71
N GLU A 28 -8.21 -9.89 8.56
CA GLU A 28 -8.03 -10.71 7.35
C GLU A 28 -9.35 -11.41 7.02
N ASP A 29 -9.67 -11.50 5.73
CA ASP A 29 -10.82 -12.25 5.23
C ASP A 29 -10.36 -13.26 4.16
N GLY A 30 -10.15 -14.51 4.59
CA GLY A 30 -9.60 -15.56 3.75
C GLY A 30 -8.20 -15.22 3.23
N HIS A 31 -8.09 -14.83 1.96
CA HIS A 31 -6.82 -14.43 1.32
C HIS A 31 -6.62 -12.90 1.28
N LEU A 32 -7.61 -12.14 1.76
CA LEU A 32 -7.60 -10.68 1.78
C LEU A 32 -6.94 -10.21 3.07
N ASN A 33 -5.62 -10.05 3.00
CA ASN A 33 -4.77 -9.66 4.12
C ASN A 33 -4.10 -8.30 3.88
N ARG A 34 -3.21 -7.90 4.78
CA ARG A 34 -2.45 -6.63 4.67
C ARG A 34 -1.75 -6.45 3.33
N ASP A 35 -1.16 -7.50 2.76
CA ASP A 35 -0.50 -7.42 1.45
C ASP A 35 -1.49 -7.14 0.34
N TRP A 36 -2.62 -7.83 0.36
CA TRP A 36 -3.69 -7.61 -0.58
C TRP A 36 -4.18 -6.16 -0.51
N ALA A 37 -4.39 -5.62 0.68
CA ALA A 37 -4.83 -4.24 0.87
C ALA A 37 -3.77 -3.22 0.39
N ALA A 38 -2.49 -3.45 0.70
CA ALA A 38 -1.40 -2.59 0.24
C ALA A 38 -1.28 -2.57 -1.30
N ILE A 39 -1.45 -3.73 -1.95
CA ILE A 39 -1.47 -3.83 -3.42
C ILE A 39 -2.62 -3.01 -4.00
N ARG A 40 -3.81 -3.03 -3.37
CA ARG A 40 -4.95 -2.20 -3.82
C ARG A 40 -4.67 -0.71 -3.73
N VAL A 41 -3.98 -0.28 -2.67
CA VAL A 41 -3.52 1.11 -2.56
C VAL A 41 -2.55 1.44 -3.69
N ILE A 42 -1.55 0.59 -3.96
CA ILE A 42 -0.55 0.84 -5.02
C ILE A 42 -1.21 0.94 -6.41
N GLU A 43 -2.15 0.04 -6.72
CA GLU A 43 -2.76 0.00 -8.06
C GLU A 43 -3.70 1.17 -8.32
N TRP A 44 -4.41 1.66 -7.30
CA TRP A 44 -5.56 2.55 -7.49
C TRP A 44 -5.48 3.90 -6.78
N ALA A 45 -4.60 4.07 -5.79
CA ALA A 45 -4.44 5.36 -5.13
C ALA A 45 -3.60 6.32 -5.97
N LYS A 46 -3.82 7.62 -5.77
CA LYS A 46 -2.86 8.63 -6.23
C LYS A 46 -1.56 8.45 -5.45
N TYR A 47 -0.43 8.84 -6.07
CA TYR A 47 0.89 8.69 -5.46
C TYR A 47 0.97 9.28 -4.04
N GLU A 48 0.46 10.49 -3.83
CA GLU A 48 0.44 11.15 -2.52
C GLU A 48 -0.33 10.35 -1.46
N ASP A 49 -1.48 9.80 -1.84
CA ASP A 49 -2.27 8.94 -0.94
C ASP A 49 -1.55 7.63 -0.66
N MET A 50 -0.95 7.01 -1.67
CA MET A 50 -0.17 5.78 -1.50
C MET A 50 0.96 5.97 -0.50
N ILE A 51 1.73 7.06 -0.63
CA ILE A 51 2.82 7.38 0.30
C ILE A 51 2.27 7.72 1.70
N ARG A 52 1.17 8.46 1.80
CA ARG A 52 0.54 8.77 3.11
C ARG A 52 0.04 7.52 3.83
N ILE A 53 -0.52 6.55 3.10
CA ILE A 53 -1.11 5.33 3.67
C ILE A 53 -0.04 4.30 4.01
N LEU A 54 0.90 4.04 3.10
CA LEU A 54 1.91 2.99 3.29
C LEU A 54 3.14 3.53 4.01
N GLY A 55 3.55 4.77 3.71
CA GLY A 55 4.84 5.30 4.10
C GLY A 55 5.99 4.70 3.29
N PHE A 56 7.05 5.50 3.09
CA PHE A 56 8.27 5.01 2.44
C PHE A 56 8.90 3.80 3.14
N PRO A 57 8.97 3.72 4.48
CA PRO A 57 9.58 2.56 5.15
C PRO A 57 8.85 1.24 4.83
N ASN A 58 7.52 1.20 4.94
CA ASN A 58 6.77 -0.02 4.63
C ASN A 58 6.84 -0.34 3.14
N LEU A 59 6.79 0.68 2.27
CA LEU A 59 6.91 0.47 0.83
C LEU A 59 8.23 -0.21 0.49
N VAL A 60 9.37 0.35 0.92
CA VAL A 60 10.70 -0.20 0.68
C VAL A 60 10.83 -1.62 1.26
N HIS A 61 10.41 -1.82 2.51
CA HIS A 61 10.52 -3.11 3.17
C HIS A 61 9.72 -4.22 2.48
N ASN A 62 8.50 -3.92 2.04
CA ASN A 62 7.58 -4.93 1.52
C ASN A 62 7.56 -5.02 -0.02
N TRP A 63 8.19 -4.09 -0.72
CA TRP A 63 8.18 -4.04 -2.18
C TRP A 63 8.56 -5.35 -2.86
N PRO A 64 9.62 -6.09 -2.45
CA PRO A 64 9.98 -7.37 -3.10
C PRO A 64 8.83 -8.38 -3.12
N ARG A 65 7.99 -8.37 -2.09
CA ARG A 65 6.81 -9.25 -1.97
C ARG A 65 5.63 -8.74 -2.80
N TRP A 66 5.38 -7.44 -2.82
CA TRP A 66 4.24 -6.85 -3.54
C TRP A 66 4.46 -6.73 -5.04
N ARG A 67 5.69 -6.46 -5.47
CA ARG A 67 6.09 -6.23 -6.86
C ARG A 67 5.54 -7.26 -7.84
N MET A 68 5.61 -8.54 -7.48
CA MET A 68 5.16 -9.65 -8.34
C MET A 68 3.64 -9.67 -8.57
N ARG A 69 2.88 -8.98 -7.72
CA ARG A 69 1.42 -8.97 -7.72
C ARG A 69 0.82 -7.70 -8.33
N ILE A 70 1.61 -6.63 -8.47
CA ILE A 70 1.19 -5.38 -9.15
C ILE A 70 0.95 -5.69 -10.63
N ARG A 71 -0.17 -5.27 -11.22
CA ARG A 71 -0.46 -5.59 -12.64
C ARG A 71 0.23 -4.64 -13.63
N SER A 72 0.31 -3.36 -13.29
CA SER A 72 0.88 -2.33 -14.18
C SER A 72 2.41 -2.40 -14.23
N GLU A 73 2.96 -2.63 -15.42
CA GLU A 73 4.41 -2.66 -15.65
C GLU A 73 5.04 -1.28 -15.38
N GLU A 74 4.37 -0.20 -15.76
CA GLU A 74 4.83 1.16 -15.52
C GLU A 74 4.96 1.45 -14.02
N GLN A 75 3.94 1.10 -13.22
CA GLN A 75 4.00 1.27 -11.77
C GLN A 75 5.14 0.43 -11.15
N ARG A 76 5.35 -0.81 -11.62
CA ARG A 76 6.47 -1.64 -11.16
C ARG A 76 7.81 -0.94 -11.41
N ARG A 77 8.04 -0.43 -12.62
CA ARG A 77 9.31 0.24 -12.97
C ARG A 77 9.53 1.52 -12.16
N SER A 78 8.48 2.33 -11.99
CA SER A 78 8.54 3.56 -11.20
C SER A 78 8.84 3.28 -9.73
N LEU A 79 8.23 2.26 -9.15
CA LEU A 79 8.48 1.86 -7.76
C LEU A 79 9.80 1.10 -7.58
N ASP A 80 10.25 0.33 -8.57
CA ASP A 80 11.60 -0.27 -8.58
C ASP A 80 12.67 0.82 -8.46
N PHE A 81 12.54 1.90 -9.23
CA PHE A 81 13.43 3.05 -9.12
C PHE A 81 13.37 3.67 -7.72
N LEU A 82 12.17 3.96 -7.22
CA LEU A 82 11.99 4.63 -5.93
C LEU A 82 12.57 3.81 -4.76
N VAL A 83 12.33 2.50 -4.76
CA VAL A 83 12.79 1.59 -3.70
C VAL A 83 14.30 1.38 -3.72
N ASP A 84 14.94 1.43 -4.90
CA ASP A 84 16.39 1.39 -5.02
C ASP A 84 17.05 2.74 -4.66
N TRP A 85 16.38 3.85 -4.97
CA TRP A 85 16.91 5.20 -4.80
C TRP A 85 16.81 5.71 -3.37
N LEU A 86 15.68 5.50 -2.68
CA LEU A 86 15.45 6.05 -1.33
C LEU A 86 16.53 5.66 -0.32
N PRO A 87 16.93 4.39 -0.15
CA PRO A 87 17.95 4.04 0.84
C PRO A 87 19.32 4.65 0.56
N LYS A 88 19.63 4.97 -0.71
CA LYS A 88 20.93 5.50 -1.13
C LYS A 88 21.01 7.02 -0.99
N TYR A 89 19.91 7.71 -1.28
CA TYR A 89 19.90 9.17 -1.42
C TYR A 89 19.06 9.88 -0.37
N HIS A 90 18.05 9.22 0.20
CA HIS A 90 17.15 9.76 1.22
C HIS A 90 16.85 8.76 2.34
N PRO A 91 17.89 8.22 3.02
CA PRO A 91 17.69 7.29 4.13
C PRO A 91 16.87 7.91 5.28
N GLU A 92 16.87 9.23 5.44
CA GLU A 92 16.08 9.95 6.45
C GLU A 92 14.56 9.75 6.29
N LEU A 93 14.10 9.42 5.08
CA LEU A 93 12.69 9.10 4.84
C LEU A 93 12.32 7.67 5.28
N LEU A 94 13.31 6.85 5.64
CA LEU A 94 13.15 5.46 6.06
C LEU A 94 13.25 5.27 7.59
N ASP A 95 13.92 6.19 8.29
CA ASP A 95 14.14 6.15 9.75
C ASP A 95 12.92 6.59 10.58
N GLY A 96 11.82 6.96 9.92
CA GLY A 96 10.53 7.15 10.54
C GLY A 96 10.30 8.53 11.14
N ALA A 97 9.55 9.37 10.42
CA ALA A 97 8.44 10.03 11.08
C ALA A 97 7.32 9.00 11.21
N ALA A 98 7.41 8.17 12.27
CA ALA A 98 6.20 7.66 12.87
C ALA A 98 5.38 8.90 13.25
N MET A 99 4.24 9.05 12.60
CA MET A 99 3.26 10.09 12.92
C MET A 99 2.99 10.07 14.42
N GLU A 100 3.13 11.23 15.07
CA GLU A 100 2.25 11.61 16.17
C GLU A 100 0.77 11.54 15.74
#